data_AF-A0A7X9PD81-F1
#
_entry.id   AF-A0A7X9PD81-F1
#
_cell.length_a   1.000
_cell.length_b   1.000
_cell.length_c   1.000
_cell.angle_alpha   90.00
_cell.angle_beta   90.00
_cell.angle_gamma   90.00
#
_symmetry.space_group_name_H-M   'P 1'
#
loop_
_entity.id
_entity.type
_entity.pdbx_description
1 polymer ?
#
loop_
_entity_poly.entity_id
_entity_poly.type
_entity_poly.pdbx_seq_one_letter_code
_entity_poly.pdbx_strand_id
1 'polypeptide(L)'
;GSGKPVCCDICQAVPVAYRQEWEYLQPRTGLWHLWRGDECPADPCDPAELQQDTPEHLLLLACQGPAHCQRPYRASSCRQFPFFPYVTEDYRFIGLAYEWDFEPTCWVISHLDQVTPRYRREFVAFYDEMFNLWPDEFESYAALSEDMRVAFTARHRRIPLLHRNGQDYLLSPGSERLTRVNAVQFKRFGPYRDSEETTKKP
;
A
#
# COMPACT_ATOMS: atom_id res chain seq x y z
N GLY A 1 -8.61 -4.34 -19.67
CA GLY A 1 -8.58 -4.70 -18.24
C GLY A 1 -9.95 -5.18 -17.82
N SER A 2 -10.02 -6.13 -16.89
CA SER A 2 -11.25 -6.78 -16.40
C SER A 2 -12.21 -5.87 -15.62
N GLY A 3 -11.91 -4.57 -15.47
CA GLY A 3 -12.68 -3.62 -14.66
C GLY A 3 -12.51 -3.82 -13.14
N LYS A 4 -11.75 -4.82 -12.72
CA LYS A 4 -11.47 -5.17 -11.32
C LYS A 4 -10.39 -4.24 -10.75
N PRO A 5 -10.58 -3.62 -9.57
CA PRO A 5 -9.51 -2.90 -8.90
C PRO A 5 -8.32 -3.84 -8.59
N VAL A 6 -7.10 -3.38 -8.84
CA VAL A 6 -5.86 -4.15 -8.59
C VAL A 6 -5.80 -4.68 -7.15
N CYS A 7 -6.21 -3.87 -6.18
CA CYS A 7 -6.26 -4.24 -4.76
C CYS A 7 -7.23 -5.38 -4.41
N CYS A 8 -8.17 -5.67 -5.30
CA CYS A 8 -9.11 -6.77 -5.15
C CYS A 8 -8.75 -7.97 -6.04
N ASP A 9 -7.67 -7.86 -6.82
CA ASP A 9 -7.22 -8.88 -7.76
C ASP A 9 -6.04 -9.67 -7.21
N ILE A 10 -6.33 -10.86 -6.71
CA ILE A 10 -5.34 -11.76 -6.10
C ILE A 10 -4.25 -12.21 -7.08
N CYS A 11 -4.46 -12.07 -8.40
CA CYS A 11 -3.45 -12.31 -9.43
C CYS A 11 -2.55 -11.10 -9.69
N GLN A 12 -2.70 -10.03 -8.91
CA GLN A 12 -1.92 -8.80 -9.01
C GLN A 12 -1.37 -8.40 -7.64
N ALA A 13 -2.15 -8.63 -6.58
CA ALA A 13 -1.73 -8.39 -5.20
C ALA A 13 -2.33 -9.48 -4.31
N VAL A 14 -1.49 -10.39 -3.81
CA VAL A 14 -1.90 -11.40 -2.83
C VAL A 14 -1.94 -10.74 -1.45
N PRO A 15 -3.10 -10.64 -0.78
CA PRO A 15 -3.19 -10.02 0.53
C PRO A 15 -2.61 -10.92 1.62
N VAL A 16 -1.95 -10.30 2.59
CA VAL A 16 -1.56 -10.94 3.86
C VAL A 16 -2.55 -10.59 4.98
N ALA A 17 -2.64 -11.43 6.00
CA ALA A 17 -3.34 -11.12 7.24
C ALA A 17 -2.58 -11.69 8.43
N TYR A 18 -2.67 -11.03 9.58
CA TYR A 18 -2.18 -11.58 10.84
C TYR A 18 -2.90 -12.89 11.18
N ARG A 19 -2.21 -13.83 11.84
CA ARG A 19 -2.83 -15.07 12.33
C ARG A 19 -4.07 -14.79 13.18
N GLN A 20 -4.00 -13.80 14.07
CA GLN A 20 -5.12 -13.39 14.92
C GLN A 20 -6.28 -12.80 14.11
N GLU A 21 -5.97 -12.08 13.02
CA GLU A 21 -6.97 -11.58 12.10
C GLU A 21 -7.66 -12.75 11.35
N TRP A 22 -6.90 -13.76 10.93
CA TRP A 22 -7.45 -14.96 10.31
C TRP A 22 -8.37 -15.74 11.25
N GLU A 23 -7.97 -15.94 12.50
CA GLU A 23 -8.80 -16.58 13.54
C GLU A 23 -10.13 -15.84 13.76
N TYR A 24 -10.14 -14.52 13.60
CA TYR A 24 -11.35 -13.73 13.65
C TYR A 24 -12.22 -13.91 12.39
N LEU A 25 -11.61 -13.85 11.20
CA LEU A 25 -12.30 -13.83 9.91
C LEU A 25 -12.88 -15.19 9.51
N GLN A 26 -12.08 -16.27 9.62
CA GLN A 26 -12.42 -17.61 9.13
C GLN A 26 -13.81 -18.12 9.59
N PRO A 27 -14.20 -18.01 10.88
CA PRO A 27 -15.51 -18.50 11.32
C PRO A 27 -16.67 -17.51 11.04
N ARG A 28 -16.39 -16.27 10.64
CA ARG A 28 -17.39 -15.18 10.54
C ARG A 28 -17.79 -14.84 9.11
N THR A 29 -17.01 -15.27 8.12
CA THR A 29 -17.29 -14.98 6.72
C THR A 29 -16.75 -16.08 5.81
N GLY A 30 -17.45 -16.32 4.70
CA GLY A 30 -16.93 -17.12 3.60
C GLY A 30 -16.05 -16.33 2.62
N LEU A 31 -15.81 -15.02 2.86
CA LEU A 31 -15.10 -14.13 1.95
C LEU A 31 -13.65 -14.56 1.69
N TRP A 32 -13.01 -15.19 2.68
CA TRP A 32 -11.59 -15.45 2.71
C TRP A 32 -11.29 -16.94 2.77
N HIS A 33 -10.17 -17.33 2.17
CA HIS A 33 -9.52 -18.62 2.37
C HIS A 33 -8.00 -18.43 2.36
N LEU A 34 -7.25 -19.41 2.87
CA LEU A 34 -5.81 -19.45 2.68
C LEU A 34 -5.50 -19.51 1.18
N TRP A 35 -4.58 -18.67 0.73
CA TRP A 35 -4.13 -18.68 -0.66
C TRP A 35 -3.42 -20.00 -0.97
N ARG A 36 -3.74 -20.62 -2.11
CA ARG A 36 -3.19 -21.92 -2.50
C ARG A 36 -2.02 -21.82 -3.48
N GLY A 37 -1.90 -20.70 -4.18
CA GLY A 37 -0.88 -20.50 -5.21
C GLY A 37 -1.27 -21.04 -6.58
N ASP A 38 -2.48 -21.61 -6.73
CA ASP A 38 -2.99 -22.17 -7.98
C ASP A 38 -4.14 -21.35 -8.59
N GLU A 39 -4.56 -20.28 -7.90
CA GLU A 39 -5.70 -19.45 -8.28
C GLU A 39 -5.48 -18.65 -9.56
N CYS A 40 -4.22 -18.41 -9.92
CA CYS A 40 -3.83 -17.54 -11.02
C CYS A 40 -2.87 -18.29 -11.95
N PRO A 41 -3.36 -19.17 -12.86
CA PRO A 41 -2.50 -20.01 -13.69
C PRO A 41 -1.58 -19.26 -14.65
N ALA A 42 -1.88 -17.97 -14.91
CA ALA A 42 -1.09 -17.09 -15.76
C ALA A 42 -0.12 -16.19 -14.97
N ASP A 43 -0.16 -16.25 -13.63
CA ASP A 43 0.76 -15.51 -12.78
C ASP A 43 2.09 -16.27 -12.71
N PRO A 44 3.22 -15.65 -13.12
CA PRO A 44 4.53 -16.28 -13.04
C PRO A 44 5.08 -16.38 -11.61
N CYS A 45 4.41 -15.81 -10.60
CA CYS A 45 4.86 -15.85 -9.21
C CYS A 45 4.97 -17.30 -8.70
N ASP A 46 6.14 -17.67 -8.17
CA ASP A 46 6.32 -18.95 -7.48
C ASP A 46 5.69 -18.86 -6.08
N PRO A 47 4.66 -19.69 -5.75
CA PRO A 47 4.07 -19.71 -4.42
C PRO A 47 5.08 -19.99 -3.30
N ALA A 48 6.16 -20.72 -3.58
CA ALA A 48 7.17 -21.04 -2.59
C ALA A 48 8.02 -19.81 -2.21
N GLU A 49 8.34 -18.95 -3.19
CA GLU A 49 9.07 -17.70 -2.94
C GLU A 49 8.22 -16.75 -2.08
N LEU A 50 6.97 -16.52 -2.47
CA LEU A 50 6.07 -15.63 -1.74
C LEU A 50 5.83 -16.13 -0.30
N GLN A 51 5.76 -17.44 -0.09
CA GLN A 51 5.62 -18.03 1.23
C GLN A 51 6.88 -17.89 2.09
N GLN A 52 8.08 -17.89 1.48
CA GLN A 52 9.34 -17.64 2.19
C GLN A 52 9.50 -16.18 2.59
N ASP A 53 9.07 -15.27 1.74
CA ASP A 53 9.11 -13.83 2.00
C ASP A 53 8.02 -13.38 2.99
N THR A 54 7.02 -14.22 3.26
CA THR A 54 5.95 -13.93 4.22
C THR A 54 6.42 -14.23 5.65
N PRO A 55 6.47 -13.22 6.55
CA PRO A 55 6.80 -13.43 7.96
C PRO A 55 5.90 -14.47 8.65
N GLU A 56 6.45 -15.21 9.62
CA GLU A 56 5.76 -16.33 10.28
C GLU A 56 4.41 -15.93 10.91
N HIS A 57 4.28 -14.70 11.39
CA HIS A 57 3.07 -14.20 12.05
C HIS A 57 1.98 -13.73 11.06
N LEU A 58 2.27 -13.73 9.75
CA LEU A 58 1.35 -13.44 8.66
C LEU A 58 0.94 -14.71 7.92
N LEU A 59 -0.20 -14.62 7.24
CA LEU A 59 -0.76 -15.65 6.37
C LEU A 59 -1.14 -15.03 5.03
N LEU A 60 -0.81 -15.71 3.93
CA LEU A 60 -1.29 -15.37 2.60
C LEU A 60 -2.76 -15.79 2.47
N LEU A 61 -3.62 -14.85 2.11
CA LEU A 61 -5.06 -15.06 1.96
C LEU A 61 -5.52 -14.79 0.52
N ALA A 62 -6.66 -15.37 0.16
CA ALA A 62 -7.36 -15.11 -1.09
C ALA A 62 -8.80 -14.66 -0.80
N CYS A 63 -9.16 -13.51 -1.37
CA CYS A 63 -10.51 -12.96 -1.32
C CYS A 63 -11.34 -13.45 -2.51
N GLN A 64 -12.64 -13.68 -2.33
CA GLN A 64 -13.58 -13.98 -3.42
C GLN A 64 -13.76 -12.81 -4.43
N GLY A 65 -13.09 -11.68 -4.21
CA GLY A 65 -13.09 -10.54 -5.13
C GLY A 65 -14.19 -9.51 -4.86
N PRO A 66 -14.23 -8.43 -5.67
CA PRO A 66 -15.04 -7.25 -5.35
C PRO A 66 -16.55 -7.51 -5.44
N ALA A 67 -16.98 -8.45 -6.29
CA ALA A 67 -18.39 -8.83 -6.45
C ALA A 67 -18.98 -9.49 -5.18
N HIS A 68 -18.13 -10.09 -4.35
CA HIS A 68 -18.52 -10.78 -3.12
C HIS A 68 -18.08 -10.03 -1.86
N CYS A 69 -17.57 -8.80 -2.00
CA CYS A 69 -16.91 -8.07 -0.93
C CYS A 69 -17.84 -7.75 0.25
N GLN A 70 -17.47 -8.24 1.42
CA GLN A 70 -18.13 -7.94 2.69
C GLN A 70 -17.29 -6.94 3.47
N ARG A 71 -17.55 -5.65 3.28
CA ARG A 71 -16.72 -4.55 3.82
C ARG A 71 -16.34 -4.67 5.30
N PRO A 72 -17.24 -5.08 6.23
CA PRO A 72 -16.91 -5.24 7.65
C PRO A 72 -15.87 -6.34 7.92
N TYR A 73 -15.74 -7.32 7.03
CA TYR A 73 -14.84 -8.46 7.15
C TYR A 73 -13.62 -8.36 6.23
N ARG A 74 -13.26 -7.17 5.74
CA ARG A 74 -11.99 -7.01 5.02
C ARG A 74 -10.82 -7.15 5.98
N ALA A 75 -9.79 -7.87 5.55
CA ALA A 75 -8.49 -7.92 6.22
C ALA A 75 -7.81 -6.54 6.24
N SER A 76 -6.86 -6.36 7.16
CA SER A 76 -6.03 -5.18 7.34
C SER A 76 -5.36 -4.74 6.04
N SER A 77 -4.65 -5.65 5.36
CA SER A 77 -4.04 -5.47 4.03
C SER A 77 -5.02 -4.88 2.99
N CYS A 78 -6.23 -5.40 2.90
CA CYS A 78 -7.27 -4.94 1.97
C CYS A 78 -7.83 -3.54 2.32
N ARG A 79 -7.75 -3.13 3.59
CA ARG A 79 -8.16 -1.79 4.04
C ARG A 79 -7.06 -0.76 3.84
N GLN A 80 -5.80 -1.17 3.99
CA GLN A 80 -4.66 -0.26 3.90
C GLN A 80 -4.17 -0.05 2.47
N PHE A 81 -4.31 -1.03 1.57
CA PHE A 81 -3.78 -0.94 0.22
C PHE A 81 -4.24 0.35 -0.48
N PRO A 82 -3.34 1.08 -1.18
CA PRO A 82 -1.94 0.73 -1.49
C PRO A 82 -0.92 1.28 -0.50
N PHE A 83 -1.35 1.69 0.70
CA PHE A 83 -0.50 2.44 1.61
C PHE A 83 0.25 1.55 2.60
N PHE A 84 1.44 2.00 2.97
CA PHE A 84 2.21 1.49 4.09
C PHE A 84 2.72 2.65 4.96
N PRO A 85 2.99 2.42 6.26
CA PRO A 85 3.55 3.44 7.15
C PRO A 85 5.00 3.73 6.79
N TYR A 86 5.29 4.99 6.45
CA TYR A 86 6.65 5.43 6.14
C TYR A 86 7.42 5.76 7.43
N VAL A 87 8.57 5.11 7.59
CA VAL A 87 9.48 5.27 8.72
C VAL A 87 10.79 5.90 8.22
N THR A 88 11.18 7.00 8.85
CA THR A 88 12.42 7.72 8.56
C THR A 88 13.66 6.94 8.99
N GLU A 89 14.84 7.34 8.48
CA GLU A 89 16.14 6.79 8.87
C GLU A 89 16.39 6.94 10.38
N ASP A 90 15.88 8.01 10.99
CA ASP A 90 15.92 8.22 12.45
C ASP A 90 14.75 7.55 13.20
N TYR A 91 14.15 6.52 12.61
CA TYR A 91 13.12 5.67 13.21
C TYR A 91 11.87 6.43 13.70
N ARG A 92 11.30 7.28 12.84
CA ARG A 92 10.00 7.94 13.10
C ARG A 92 8.98 7.57 12.05
N PHE A 93 7.83 7.06 12.50
CA PHE A 93 6.65 6.93 11.67
C PHE A 93 6.01 8.30 11.41
N ILE A 94 6.15 8.80 10.17
CA ILE A 94 5.75 10.19 9.80
C ILE A 94 4.50 10.27 8.91
N GLY A 95 3.98 9.16 8.39
CA GLY A 95 2.75 9.16 7.60
C GLY A 95 2.69 8.02 6.59
N LEU A 96 1.88 8.18 5.56
CA LEU A 96 1.61 7.13 4.58
C LEU A 96 2.46 7.35 3.33
N ALA A 97 3.20 6.31 2.94
CA ALA A 97 3.73 6.14 1.60
C ALA A 97 2.89 5.06 0.87
N TYR A 98 3.18 4.79 -0.40
CA TYR A 98 2.46 3.79 -1.19
C TYR A 98 3.40 2.74 -1.76
N GLU A 99 2.89 1.52 -1.96
CA GLU A 99 3.57 0.42 -2.64
C GLU A 99 3.87 0.80 -4.10
N TRP A 100 5.12 1.18 -4.39
CA TRP A 100 5.46 1.88 -5.63
C TRP A 100 5.44 0.97 -6.87
N ASP A 101 5.46 -0.34 -6.70
CA ASP A 101 5.37 -1.29 -7.80
C ASP A 101 3.99 -1.23 -8.48
N PHE A 102 2.98 -0.72 -7.76
CA PHE A 102 1.64 -0.51 -8.30
C PHE A 102 1.44 0.86 -8.96
N GLU A 103 2.48 1.71 -9.07
CA GLU A 103 2.40 2.98 -9.79
C GLU A 103 1.75 2.83 -11.18
N PRO A 104 2.09 1.83 -12.02
CA PRO A 104 1.55 1.75 -13.38
C PRO A 104 0.05 1.43 -13.46
N THR A 105 -0.53 0.84 -12.41
CA THR A 105 -1.86 0.18 -12.48
C THR A 105 -2.85 0.67 -11.42
N CYS A 106 -2.41 1.19 -10.28
CA CYS A 106 -3.29 1.58 -9.19
C CYS A 106 -3.82 3.01 -9.36
N TRP A 107 -5.14 3.14 -9.50
CA TRP A 107 -5.82 4.44 -9.59
C TRP A 107 -5.56 5.34 -8.38
N VAL A 108 -5.57 4.77 -7.16
CA VAL A 108 -5.40 5.53 -5.91
C VAL A 108 -4.03 6.22 -5.86
N ILE A 109 -2.97 5.56 -6.33
CA ILE A 109 -1.61 6.13 -6.38
C ILE A 109 -1.54 7.34 -7.32
N SER A 110 -2.36 7.36 -8.37
CA SER A 110 -2.46 8.52 -9.28
C SER A 110 -3.46 9.60 -8.80
N HIS A 111 -4.18 9.36 -7.70
CA HIS A 111 -5.21 10.25 -7.17
C HIS A 111 -5.10 10.38 -5.65
N LEU A 112 -3.87 10.61 -5.16
CA LEU A 112 -3.59 10.76 -3.74
C LEU A 112 -4.34 11.94 -3.10
N ASP A 113 -4.76 12.91 -3.90
CA ASP A 113 -5.64 14.02 -3.49
C ASP A 113 -7.03 13.55 -3.03
N GLN A 114 -7.46 12.37 -3.44
CA GLN A 114 -8.74 11.77 -3.05
C GLN A 114 -8.65 11.01 -1.71
N VAL A 115 -7.45 10.88 -1.13
CA VAL A 115 -7.25 10.20 0.15
C VAL A 115 -7.73 11.10 1.28
N THR A 116 -8.87 10.74 1.85
CA THR A 116 -9.55 11.61 2.81
C THR A 116 -8.75 11.83 4.10
N PRO A 117 -8.88 13.00 4.76
CA PRO A 117 -8.29 13.24 6.07
C PRO A 117 -8.73 12.22 7.13
N ARG A 118 -9.96 11.70 7.04
CA ARG A 118 -10.48 10.69 7.96
C ARG A 118 -9.68 9.39 7.84
N TYR A 119 -9.53 8.88 6.62
CA TYR A 119 -8.74 7.67 6.35
C TYR A 119 -7.31 7.81 6.87
N ARG A 120 -6.65 8.94 6.60
CA ARG A 120 -5.28 9.20 7.06
C ARG A 120 -5.16 9.12 8.58
N ARG A 121 -6.13 9.69 9.31
CA ARG A 121 -6.14 9.62 10.79
C ARG A 121 -6.38 8.21 11.30
N GLU A 122 -7.33 7.48 10.71
CA GLU A 122 -7.62 6.09 11.08
C GLU A 122 -6.41 5.18 10.82
N PHE A 123 -5.72 5.36 9.68
CA PHE A 123 -4.49 4.66 9.35
C PHE A 123 -3.37 4.94 10.36
N VAL A 124 -3.11 6.22 10.66
CA VAL A 124 -2.06 6.60 11.61
C VAL A 124 -2.35 6.06 13.00
N ALA A 125 -3.60 6.17 13.47
CA ALA A 125 -3.98 5.65 14.78
C ALA A 125 -3.81 4.13 14.87
N PHE A 126 -4.20 3.40 13.82
CA PHE A 126 -3.99 1.95 13.74
C PHE A 126 -2.51 1.59 13.85
N TYR A 127 -1.63 2.25 13.10
CA TYR A 127 -0.20 1.94 13.11
C TYR A 127 0.52 2.42 14.36
N ASP A 128 0.10 3.54 14.96
CA ASP A 128 0.61 3.94 16.29
C ASP A 128 0.30 2.83 17.33
N GLU A 129 -0.91 2.26 17.34
CA GLU A 129 -1.25 1.15 18.24
C GLU A 129 -0.49 -0.13 17.87
N MET A 130 -0.43 -0.47 16.58
CA MET A 130 0.23 -1.66 16.08
C MET A 130 1.71 -1.71 16.46
N PHE A 131 2.44 -0.61 16.25
CA PHE A 131 3.87 -0.52 16.56
C PHE A 131 4.16 -0.53 18.07
N ASN A 132 3.22 -0.09 18.89
CA ASN A 132 3.33 -0.23 20.34
C ASN A 132 3.15 -1.68 20.80
N LEU A 133 2.33 -2.47 20.10
CA LEU A 133 2.06 -3.87 20.43
C LEU A 133 3.13 -4.81 19.87
N TRP A 134 3.58 -4.57 18.64
CA TRP A 134 4.53 -5.43 17.91
C TRP A 134 5.67 -4.60 17.31
N PRO A 135 6.78 -4.41 18.06
CA PRO A 135 7.94 -3.68 17.58
C PRO A 135 8.57 -4.27 16.30
N ASP A 136 8.51 -5.59 16.11
CA ASP A 136 9.04 -6.25 14.91
C ASP A 136 8.32 -5.81 13.61
N GLU A 137 7.04 -5.42 13.72
CA GLU A 137 6.31 -4.83 12.59
C GLU A 137 6.87 -3.46 12.22
N PHE A 138 7.23 -2.66 13.22
CA PHE A 138 7.83 -1.36 12.99
C PHE A 138 9.16 -1.48 12.25
N GLU A 139 10.00 -2.44 12.65
CA GLU A 139 11.27 -2.74 11.97
C GLU A 139 11.05 -3.19 10.52
N SER A 140 10.02 -4.00 10.26
CA SER A 140 9.69 -4.45 8.91
C SER A 140 9.29 -3.28 7.99
N TYR A 141 8.52 -2.31 8.50
CA TYR A 141 8.19 -1.09 7.74
C TYR A 141 9.35 -0.08 7.67
N ALA A 142 10.28 -0.09 8.64
CA ALA A 142 11.53 0.65 8.53
C ALA A 142 12.39 0.13 7.36
N ALA A 143 12.51 -1.19 7.23
CA ALA A 143 13.18 -1.84 6.11
C ALA A 143 12.50 -1.49 4.77
N LEU A 144 11.17 -1.62 4.67
CA LEU A 144 10.43 -1.26 3.45
C LEU A 144 10.60 0.23 3.08
N SER A 145 10.66 1.12 4.08
CA SER A 145 10.90 2.55 3.86
C SER A 145 12.32 2.82 3.37
N GLU A 146 13.30 2.02 3.80
CA GLU A 146 14.67 2.04 3.29
C GLU A 146 14.73 1.60 1.83
N ASP A 147 14.09 0.49 1.48
CA ASP A 147 14.00 0.02 0.10
C ASP A 147 13.38 1.08 -0.82
N MET A 148 12.34 1.78 -0.33
CA MET A 148 11.77 2.92 -1.04
C MET A 148 12.80 4.03 -1.25
N ARG A 149 13.59 4.40 -0.23
CA ARG A 149 14.64 5.41 -0.35
C ARG A 149 15.68 5.01 -1.40
N VAL A 150 16.13 3.76 -1.39
CA VAL A 150 17.08 3.21 -2.37
C VAL A 150 16.50 3.29 -3.79
N ALA A 151 15.29 2.77 -3.98
CA ALA A 151 14.62 2.76 -5.28
C ALA A 151 14.39 4.17 -5.83
N PHE A 152 13.93 5.11 -5.00
CA PHE A 152 13.66 6.48 -5.44
C PHE A 152 14.92 7.31 -5.64
N THR A 153 16.01 7.01 -4.91
CA THR A 153 17.33 7.58 -5.16
C THR A 153 17.85 7.16 -6.53
N ALA A 154 17.81 5.86 -6.85
CA ALA A 154 18.22 5.34 -8.16
C ALA A 154 17.40 5.92 -9.32
N ARG A 155 16.12 6.23 -9.07
CA ARG A 155 15.21 6.85 -10.05
C ARG A 155 15.33 8.38 -10.10
N HIS A 156 16.17 9.01 -9.27
CA HIS A 156 16.26 10.46 -9.10
C HIS A 156 14.90 11.14 -8.83
N ARG A 157 14.07 10.50 -8.01
CA ARG A 157 12.71 10.96 -7.70
C ARG A 157 12.54 11.24 -6.22
N ARG A 158 11.67 12.19 -5.91
CA ARG A 158 11.18 12.42 -4.54
C ARG A 158 10.02 11.47 -4.24
N ILE A 159 9.89 11.08 -2.98
CA ILE A 159 8.83 10.21 -2.48
C ILE A 159 7.61 11.07 -2.13
N PRO A 160 6.43 10.85 -2.74
CA PRO A 160 5.18 11.44 -2.27
C PRO A 160 4.81 10.88 -0.90
N LEU A 161 4.49 11.78 0.04
CA LEU A 161 4.16 11.42 1.41
C LEU A 161 2.89 12.13 1.86
N LEU A 162 1.93 11.35 2.34
CA LEU A 162 0.75 11.86 3.05
C LEU A 162 1.06 11.86 4.55
N HIS A 163 1.61 12.97 5.06
CA HIS A 163 2.14 13.06 6.42
C HIS A 163 1.04 12.99 7.49
N ARG A 164 1.35 12.42 8.65
CA ARG A 164 0.45 12.36 9.82
C ARG A 164 -0.03 13.70 10.38
N ASN A 165 0.60 14.82 10.00
CA ASN A 165 0.19 16.17 10.40
C ASN A 165 -0.94 16.73 9.48
N GLY A 166 -1.43 15.92 8.55
CA GLY A 166 -2.49 16.29 7.61
C GLY A 166 -2.02 17.08 6.39
N GLN A 167 -0.71 17.32 6.23
CA GLN A 167 -0.14 17.99 5.06
C GLN A 167 0.50 16.99 4.10
N ASP A 168 0.76 17.44 2.88
CA ASP A 168 1.34 16.61 1.81
C ASP A 168 2.75 17.08 1.48
N TYR A 169 3.66 16.14 1.28
CA TYR A 169 5.07 16.44 1.07
C TYR A 169 5.68 15.62 -0.06
N LEU A 170 6.70 16.19 -0.67
CA LEU A 170 7.74 15.44 -1.37
C LEU A 170 8.92 15.28 -0.43
N LEU A 171 9.29 14.03 -0.11
CA LEU A 171 10.44 13.68 0.68
C LEU A 171 11.65 13.43 -0.22
N SER A 172 12.82 13.97 0.15
CA SER A 172 14.08 13.66 -0.53
C SER A 172 14.65 12.34 0.00
N PRO A 173 14.84 11.31 -0.83
CA PRO A 173 15.21 9.98 -0.32
C PRO A 173 16.61 9.92 0.32
N GLY A 174 17.54 10.81 -0.07
CA GLY A 174 18.90 10.83 0.49
C GLY A 174 19.12 11.81 1.65
N SER A 175 18.15 12.65 2.00
CA SER A 175 18.28 13.61 3.11
C SER A 175 17.06 13.71 4.01
N GLU A 176 15.99 13.00 3.64
CA GLU A 176 14.66 13.04 4.23
C GLU A 176 14.02 14.43 4.35
N ARG A 177 14.61 15.43 3.68
CA ARG A 177 14.07 16.80 3.66
C ARG A 177 12.69 16.82 3.01
N LEU A 178 11.73 17.33 3.77
CA LEU A 178 10.35 17.51 3.35
C LEU A 178 10.17 18.84 2.60
N THR A 179 9.46 18.79 1.48
CA THR A 179 8.95 19.99 0.80
C THR A 179 7.45 19.89 0.70
N ARG A 180 6.75 20.82 1.34
CA ARG A 180 5.29 20.86 1.33
C ARG A 180 4.79 21.13 -0.09
N VAL A 181 3.79 20.37 -0.51
CA VAL A 181 3.12 20.49 -1.80
C VAL A 181 1.61 20.30 -1.60
N ASN A 182 0.83 20.51 -2.65
CA ASN A 182 -0.55 20.03 -2.68
C ASN A 182 -0.59 18.63 -3.32
N ALA A 183 -1.38 17.70 -2.78
CA ALA A 183 -1.50 16.35 -3.31
C ALA A 183 -1.86 16.28 -4.81
N VAL A 184 -2.56 17.27 -5.37
CA VAL A 184 -2.86 17.33 -6.81
C VAL A 184 -1.61 17.47 -7.69
N GLN A 185 -0.47 17.86 -7.11
CA GLN A 185 0.81 18.00 -7.80
C GLN A 185 1.61 16.69 -7.84
N PHE A 186 1.16 15.66 -7.14
CA PHE A 186 1.80 14.35 -7.21
C PHE A 186 1.67 13.77 -8.62
N LYS A 187 2.71 13.04 -9.02
CA LYS A 187 2.79 12.45 -10.35
C LYS A 187 1.63 11.44 -10.54
N ARG A 188 0.99 11.51 -11.69
CA ARG A 188 0.04 10.49 -12.18
C ARG A 188 0.73 9.51 -13.10
N PHE A 189 0.23 8.28 -13.17
CA PHE A 189 0.92 7.16 -13.81
C PHE A 189 0.02 6.40 -14.79
N GLY A 190 0.66 5.64 -15.68
CA GLY A 190 -0.01 4.73 -16.61
C GLY A 190 -1.17 5.39 -17.37
N PRO A 191 -2.38 4.79 -17.37
CA PRO A 191 -3.56 5.31 -18.08
C PRO A 191 -4.17 6.55 -17.41
N TYR A 192 -3.67 6.98 -16.26
CA TYR A 192 -4.17 8.10 -15.47
C TYR A 192 -3.34 9.37 -15.63
N ARG A 193 -2.33 9.35 -16.50
CA ARG A 193 -1.56 10.56 -16.83
C ARG A 193 -2.52 11.59 -17.42
N ASP A 194 -2.35 12.85 -17.02
CA ASP A 194 -3.04 13.95 -17.68
C ASP A 194 -2.69 13.88 -19.17
N SER A 195 -3.73 13.75 -20.02
CA SER A 195 -3.56 13.99 -21.44
C SER A 195 -3.07 15.41 -21.58
N GLU A 196 -1.88 15.63 -22.12
CA GLU A 196 -1.30 16.95 -22.28
C GLU A 196 -2.36 17.92 -22.82
N GLU A 197 -2.73 18.88 -21.98
CA GLU A 197 -3.60 19.97 -22.36
C GLU A 197 -2.88 20.73 -23.47
N THR A 198 -3.51 20.68 -24.64
CA THR A 198 -3.16 21.41 -25.85
C THR A 198 -3.41 22.89 -25.60
N THR A 199 -2.56 23.54 -24.81
CA THR A 199 -2.66 24.99 -24.57
C THR A 199 -1.28 25.64 -24.49
N LYS A 200 -0.48 25.46 -25.55
CA LYS A 200 0.30 26.59 -26.05
C LYS A 200 -0.67 27.46 -26.84
N LYS A 201 -1.00 28.62 -26.29
CA LYS A 201 -1.75 29.67 -26.99
C LYS A 201 -1.11 31.02 -26.65
N PRO A 202 -1.22 31.97 -27.58
CA PRO A 202 -0.32 32.22 -28.71
C PRO A 202 0.93 33.03 -28.33
#